data_AF-A0A914S621-F1
#
_entry.id   AF-A0A914S621-F1
#
_cell.length_a   1.000
_cell.length_b   1.000
_cell.length_c   1.000
_cell.angle_alpha   90.00
_cell.angle_beta   90.00
_cell.angle_gamma   90.00
#
_symmetry.space_group_name_H-M   'P 1'
#
loop_
_entity.id
_entity.type
_entity.pdbx_description
1 polymer ?
#
loop_
_entity_poly.entity_id
_entity_poly.type
_entity_poly.pdbx_seq_one_letter_code
_entity_poly.pdbx_strand_id
1 'polypeptide(L)'
;MTNLIDAAGSWPDYTYEQLLDMVFGIMRERNPELAAGEKKKFIMKPPQVARAGSKKTAFANFAEICRLLKRQQKHVLQFLMAELGTT
;
A
#
# COMPACT_ATOMS: atom_id res chain seq x y z
N MET A 1 -7.21 -23.00 11.07
CA MET A 1 -7.75 -23.55 9.82
C MET A 1 -6.73 -23.20 8.74
N THR A 2 -6.03 -24.18 8.22
CA THR A 2 -5.00 -24.02 7.18
C THR A 2 -5.61 -23.33 5.97
N ASN A 3 -4.90 -22.35 5.40
CA ASN A 3 -5.35 -21.72 4.16
C ASN A 3 -5.57 -22.81 3.13
N LEU A 4 -6.74 -22.80 2.49
CA LEU A 4 -7.09 -23.75 1.45
C LEU A 4 -5.98 -23.88 0.40
N ILE A 5 -5.33 -22.79 0.01
CA ILE A 5 -4.23 -22.76 -0.96
C ILE A 5 -3.09 -23.76 -0.71
N ASP A 6 -2.91 -24.27 0.51
CA ASP A 6 -1.87 -25.24 0.87
C ASP A 6 -2.40 -26.69 1.06
N ALA A 7 -3.63 -26.98 0.61
CA ALA A 7 -4.24 -28.29 0.76
C ALA A 7 -3.53 -29.35 -0.09
N ALA A 8 -2.78 -30.24 0.58
CA ALA A 8 -2.04 -31.35 -0.05
C ALA A 8 -2.93 -32.56 -0.44
N GLY A 9 -4.25 -32.44 -0.38
CA GLY A 9 -5.20 -33.54 -0.61
C GLY A 9 -6.47 -33.10 -1.34
N SER A 10 -7.38 -34.05 -1.59
CA SER A 10 -8.68 -33.77 -2.20
C SER A 10 -9.48 -32.79 -1.33
N TRP A 11 -10.04 -31.78 -1.95
CA TRP A 11 -10.87 -30.79 -1.28
C TRP A 11 -12.15 -31.43 -0.75
N PRO A 12 -12.58 -31.06 0.47
CA PRO A 12 -13.93 -31.35 0.93
C PRO A 12 -14.97 -30.70 0.02
N ASP A 13 -16.14 -31.34 -0.11
CA ASP A 13 -17.29 -30.73 -0.79
C ASP A 13 -17.87 -29.62 0.10
N TYR A 14 -17.50 -28.38 -0.20
CA TYR A 14 -18.01 -27.20 0.48
C TYR A 14 -19.29 -26.70 -0.18
N THR A 15 -20.26 -26.32 0.64
CA THR A 15 -21.43 -25.56 0.19
C THR A 15 -21.03 -24.12 -0.16
N TYR A 16 -21.86 -23.46 -0.99
CA TYR A 16 -21.65 -22.06 -1.37
C TYR A 16 -21.50 -21.15 -0.14
N GLU A 17 -22.31 -21.35 0.89
CA GLU A 17 -22.28 -20.55 2.13
C GLU A 17 -20.94 -20.70 2.88
N GLN A 18 -20.42 -21.94 2.97
CA GLN A 18 -19.13 -22.21 3.60
C GLN A 18 -17.97 -21.56 2.82
N LEU A 19 -18.03 -21.59 1.49
CA LEU A 19 -17.04 -20.92 0.65
C LEU A 19 -17.07 -19.40 0.84
N LEU A 20 -18.26 -18.83 0.94
CA LEU A 20 -18.47 -17.40 1.15
C LEU A 20 -17.92 -16.94 2.50
N ASP A 21 -18.26 -17.63 3.58
CA ASP A 21 -17.79 -17.33 4.93
C ASP A 21 -16.26 -17.39 5.04
N MET A 22 -15.67 -18.37 4.38
CA MET A 22 -14.22 -18.56 4.36
C MET A 22 -13.52 -17.44 3.59
N VAL A 23 -14.02 -17.03 2.42
CA VAL A 23 -13.44 -15.91 1.65
C VAL A 23 -13.52 -14.62 2.45
N PHE A 24 -14.64 -14.32 3.10
CA PHE A 24 -14.77 -13.14 3.97
C PHE A 24 -13.92 -13.26 5.25
N GLY A 25 -13.72 -14.47 5.76
CA GLY A 25 -12.78 -14.77 6.84
C GLY A 25 -11.34 -14.42 6.45
N ILE A 26 -10.87 -14.95 5.32
CA ILE A 26 -9.52 -14.68 4.77
C ILE A 26 -9.35 -13.19 4.48
N MET A 27 -10.36 -12.55 3.88
CA MET A 27 -10.31 -11.12 3.55
C MET A 27 -10.15 -10.26 4.81
N ARG A 28 -10.85 -10.59 5.91
CA ARG A 28 -10.68 -9.92 7.21
C ARG A 28 -9.32 -10.17 7.85
N GLU A 29 -8.81 -11.41 7.79
CA GLU A 29 -7.51 -11.76 8.37
C GLU A 29 -6.34 -11.07 7.65
N ARG A 30 -6.35 -11.08 6.32
CA ARG A 30 -5.22 -10.61 5.51
C ARG A 30 -5.28 -9.14 5.17
N ASN A 31 -6.48 -8.56 5.14
CA ASN A 31 -6.66 -7.14 4.86
C ASN A 31 -7.81 -6.55 5.69
N PRO A 32 -7.64 -6.45 7.02
CA PRO A 32 -8.68 -6.00 7.94
C PRO A 32 -9.20 -4.59 7.59
N GLU A 33 -8.37 -3.74 7.00
CA GLU A 33 -8.77 -2.40 6.56
C GLU A 33 -9.72 -2.41 5.34
N LEU A 34 -9.61 -3.41 4.47
CA LEU A 34 -10.49 -3.55 3.30
C LEU A 34 -11.84 -4.16 3.67
N ALA A 35 -11.85 -5.07 4.64
CA ALA A 35 -13.07 -5.76 5.07
C ALA A 35 -14.02 -4.87 5.90
N ALA A 36 -13.52 -3.78 6.48
CA ALA A 36 -14.33 -2.81 7.22
C ALA A 36 -15.18 -1.89 6.31
N GLY A 37 -15.07 -2.00 4.97
CA GLY A 37 -15.87 -1.21 4.01
C GLY A 37 -15.52 0.28 3.94
N GLU A 38 -14.83 0.82 4.93
CA GLU A 38 -14.30 2.17 4.92
C GLU A 38 -13.03 2.24 4.08
N LYS A 39 -13.15 2.77 2.86
CA LYS A 39 -11.99 3.25 2.10
C LYS A 39 -11.37 4.40 2.90
N LYS A 40 -10.46 4.09 3.84
CA LYS A 40 -9.66 5.10 4.53
C LYS A 40 -9.03 5.95 3.44
N LYS A 41 -9.48 7.20 3.34
CA LYS A 41 -8.84 8.17 2.46
C LYS A 41 -7.37 8.18 2.84
N PHE A 42 -6.50 8.01 1.87
CA PHE A 42 -5.08 8.05 2.11
C PHE A 42 -4.71 9.49 2.50
N ILE A 43 -4.66 9.76 3.81
CA ILE A 43 -4.31 11.09 4.34
C ILE A 43 -2.79 11.16 4.36
N MET A 44 -2.25 11.88 3.39
CA MET A 44 -0.83 12.20 3.34
C MET A 44 -0.56 13.53 4.05
N LYS A 45 0.58 13.62 4.74
CA LYS A 45 1.09 14.92 5.18
C LYS A 45 1.47 15.77 3.96
N PRO A 46 1.28 17.09 3.99
CA PRO A 46 1.68 17.95 2.88
C PRO A 46 3.21 17.88 2.67
N PRO A 47 3.70 17.84 1.41
CA PRO A 47 5.11 18.00 1.10
C PRO A 47 5.68 19.32 1.65
N GLN A 48 6.80 19.25 2.35
CA GLN A 48 7.51 20.41 2.88
C GLN A 48 8.70 20.72 1.98
N VAL A 49 8.58 21.81 1.22
CA VAL A 49 9.55 22.22 0.21
C VAL A 49 10.11 23.59 0.59
N ALA A 50 11.44 23.71 0.60
CA ALA A 50 12.15 24.94 0.95
C ALA A 50 13.27 25.23 -0.04
N ARG A 51 13.68 26.50 -0.15
CA ARG A 51 14.86 26.85 -0.97
C ARG A 51 16.15 26.52 -0.24
N ALA A 52 17.07 25.86 -0.93
CA ALA A 52 18.43 25.59 -0.49
C ALA A 52 19.40 26.49 -1.28
N GLY A 53 19.40 27.79 -0.96
CA GLY A 53 20.10 28.81 -1.74
C GLY A 53 19.32 29.27 -2.97
N SER A 54 20.01 29.82 -3.97
CA SER A 54 19.34 30.53 -5.08
C SER A 54 18.77 29.63 -6.17
N LYS A 55 19.35 28.44 -6.39
CA LYS A 55 19.00 27.55 -7.51
C LYS A 55 18.58 26.14 -7.09
N LYS A 56 18.69 25.79 -5.80
CA LYS A 56 18.36 24.44 -5.32
C LYS A 56 17.13 24.48 -4.43
N THR A 57 16.38 23.39 -4.44
CA THR A 57 15.16 23.21 -3.65
C THR A 57 15.31 21.93 -2.84
N ALA A 58 15.04 22.01 -1.54
CA ALA A 58 15.06 20.89 -0.62
C ALA A 58 13.65 20.41 -0.32
N PHE A 59 13.46 19.09 -0.30
CA PHE A 59 12.22 18.43 0.09
C PHE A 59 12.43 17.74 1.44
N ALA A 60 12.01 18.39 2.53
CA ALA A 60 12.40 18.02 3.89
C ALA A 60 11.78 16.70 4.38
N ASN A 61 10.50 16.45 4.11
CA ASN A 61 9.78 15.25 4.57
C ASN A 61 9.68 14.13 3.52
N PHE A 62 10.59 14.09 2.53
CA PHE A 62 10.55 13.13 1.42
C PHE A 62 10.51 11.65 1.88
N ALA A 63 11.36 11.26 2.83
CA ALA A 63 11.41 9.89 3.32
C ALA A 63 10.13 9.46 4.04
N GLU A 64 9.49 10.36 4.78
CA GLU A 64 8.21 10.10 5.44
C GLU A 64 7.09 9.90 4.42
N ILE A 65 7.03 10.76 3.40
CA ILE A 65 6.09 10.66 2.28
C ILE A 65 6.25 9.31 1.56
N CYS A 66 7.50 8.89 1.29
CA CYS A 66 7.77 7.60 0.64
C CYS A 66 7.28 6.41 1.48
N ARG A 67 7.47 6.45 2.80
CA ARG A 67 6.98 5.40 3.73
C ARG A 67 5.46 5.34 3.74
N LEU A 68 4.79 6.49 3.80
CA LEU A 68 3.34 6.56 3.71
C LEU A 68 2.85 5.95 2.39
N LEU A 69 3.48 6.30 1.27
CA LEU A 69 3.17 5.76 -0.06
C LEU A 69 3.45 4.26 -0.21
N LYS A 70 4.13 3.63 0.77
CA LYS A 70 4.63 2.26 0.69
C LYS A 70 5.50 2.03 -0.56
N ARG A 71 6.35 3.02 -0.89
CA ARG A 71 7.27 2.98 -2.04
C ARG A 71 8.71 3.22 -1.61
N GLN A 72 9.64 2.62 -2.36
CA GLN A 72 11.06 2.86 -2.17
C GLN A 72 11.44 4.29 -2.59
N GLN A 73 12.28 4.96 -1.80
CA GLN A 73 12.74 6.32 -2.05
C GLN A 73 13.36 6.50 -3.45
N LYS A 74 14.17 5.54 -3.90
CA LYS A 74 14.82 5.55 -5.22
C LYS A 74 13.79 5.67 -6.36
N HIS A 75 12.70 4.92 -6.27
CA HIS A 75 11.65 4.91 -7.29
C HIS A 75 10.93 6.26 -7.36
N VAL A 76 10.54 6.80 -6.19
CA VAL A 76 9.85 8.11 -6.12
C VAL A 76 10.76 9.24 -6.59
N LEU A 77 12.05 9.19 -6.23
CA LEU A 77 13.04 10.17 -6.67
C LEU A 77 13.20 10.14 -8.19
N GLN A 78 13.33 8.95 -8.80
CA GLN A 78 13.45 8.80 -10.24
C GLN A 78 12.23 9.37 -10.98
N PHE A 79 11.03 9.11 -10.46
CA PHE A 79 9.81 9.72 -10.99
C PHE A 79 9.85 11.25 -10.92
N LEU A 80 10.20 11.83 -9.77
CA LEU A 80 10.26 13.28 -9.62
C LEU A 80 11.29 13.93 -10.55
N MET A 81 12.47 13.33 -10.72
CA MET A 81 13.50 13.86 -11.63
C MET A 81 13.09 13.79 -13.09
N ALA A 82 12.38 12.74 -13.49
CA ALA A 82 11.83 12.61 -14.83
C ALA A 82 10.75 13.66 -15.13
N GLU A 83 9.79 13.85 -14.21
CA GLU A 83 8.68 14.81 -14.39
C GLU A 83 9.14 16.27 -14.31
N LEU A 84 10.09 16.58 -13.42
CA LEU A 84 10.60 17.95 -13.24
C LEU A 84 11.62 18.35 -14.31
N GLY A 85 12.19 17.38 -15.04
CA GLY A 85 13.24 17.63 -16.02
C GLY A 85 14.54 18.16 -15.40
N THR A 86 14.85 17.76 -14.16
CA THR A 86 16.02 18.21 -13.39
C THR A 86 16.83 17.02 -12.87
N THR A 87 18.05 17.29 -12.38
CA THR A 87 18.92 16.31 -11.70
C THR A 87 19.17 16.65 -10.23
#